data_AF-A0A9P0CRJ9-F1
#
_entry.id   AF-A0A9P0CRJ9-F1
#
_cell.length_a   1.000
_cell.length_b   1.000
_cell.length_c   1.000
_cell.angle_alpha   90.00
_cell.angle_beta   90.00
_cell.angle_gamma   90.00
#
_symmetry.space_group_name_H-M   'P 1'
#
loop_
_entity.id
_entity.type
_entity.pdbx_description
1 polymer ?
#
loop_
_entity_poly.entity_id
_entity_poly.type
_entity_poly.pdbx_seq_one_letter_code
_entity_poly.pdbx_strand_id
1 'polypeptide(L)'
;MLSRYRSVIKKGNSSCRFLSENLNVEVAQNFPKDTRVQVIENCTIKKIHQTNKKVTGVETDQGIIKCEYFVNCAGFWARGVGQLSEPYVKVPLHAVEHYYLHTKPLPSLDAMLPASSKERQLPEDWDHFHVLLEQLIHSVPSLDNAVLDKLCNRPEAFSPDCIAAAGGVGKATAKIIVNGDTDFDMYELEVSRFLGLHNNRKFLRDRVKEVPGLHYGLIYPFHEFQTGRNLRMSPVYPKLLEAGAVFGQVMGYERPTWFDPAHIGINQDAQVWSMPYRMAYTNTFGKPPWFDFVAKEYQACQESVGISDYSSFTKIDLWSKGNEIVDALQFVCSNDVDVPV
;
A
#
# COMPACT_ATOMS: atom_id res chain seq x y z
N MET A 1 24.21 0.71 -28.75
CA MET A 1 23.68 1.66 -27.75
C MET A 1 24.24 1.38 -26.36
N LEU A 2 24.05 0.18 -25.79
CA LEU A 2 24.64 -0.26 -24.50
C LEU A 2 26.18 -0.09 -24.40
N SER A 3 26.91 -0.18 -25.51
CA SER A 3 28.37 0.05 -25.54
C SER A 3 28.79 1.50 -25.30
N ARG A 4 27.92 2.48 -25.63
CA ARG A 4 28.18 3.92 -25.47
C ARG A 4 28.02 4.37 -24.01
N TYR A 5 27.13 3.71 -23.27
CA TYR A 5 26.91 3.96 -21.84
C TYR A 5 27.92 3.22 -20.95
N ARG A 6 28.42 2.05 -21.38
CA ARG A 6 29.53 1.37 -20.70
C ARG A 6 30.81 2.22 -20.61
N SER A 7 31.05 3.15 -21.54
CA SER A 7 32.19 4.08 -21.46
C SER A 7 32.00 5.25 -20.49
N VAL A 8 30.76 5.56 -20.09
CA VAL A 8 30.45 6.57 -19.06
C VAL A 8 30.68 5.98 -17.65
N ILE A 9 30.56 4.67 -17.51
CA ILE A 9 30.81 3.93 -16.26
C ILE A 9 32.33 3.73 -16.06
N LYS A 10 33.03 4.75 -15.56
CA LYS A 10 34.37 4.56 -14.98
C LYS A 10 34.22 3.88 -13.61
N LYS A 11 34.12 2.55 -13.60
CA LYS A 11 34.06 1.74 -12.36
C LYS A 11 35.23 2.08 -11.44
N GLY A 12 34.93 2.69 -10.29
CA GLY A 12 35.82 2.63 -9.13
C GLY A 12 35.79 1.21 -8.56
N ASN A 13 36.97 0.63 -8.28
CA ASN A 13 37.07 -0.68 -7.64
C ASN A 13 36.40 -0.64 -6.26
N SER A 14 35.33 -1.40 -6.07
CA SER A 14 34.78 -1.67 -4.74
C SER A 14 34.42 -3.14 -4.62
N SER A 15 35.28 -3.87 -3.91
CA SER A 15 35.04 -5.21 -3.39
C SER A 15 33.97 -5.15 -2.30
N CYS A 16 32.80 -5.76 -2.52
CA CYS A 16 31.78 -5.91 -1.48
C CYS A 16 32.02 -7.21 -0.70
N ARG A 17 32.39 -7.07 0.57
CA ARG A 17 32.21 -8.11 1.60
C ARG A 17 30.84 -7.91 2.24
N PHE A 18 30.06 -8.97 2.33
CA PHE A 18 28.78 -9.00 3.04
C PHE A 18 29.02 -8.83 4.54
N LEU A 19 28.40 -7.82 5.15
CA LEU A 19 28.23 -7.71 6.60
C LEU A 19 26.78 -7.32 6.89
N SER A 20 26.09 -8.20 7.61
CA SER A 20 24.75 -7.99 8.14
C SER A 20 24.84 -7.17 9.42
N GLU A 21 24.92 -5.85 9.33
CA GLU A 21 24.99 -4.99 10.52
C GLU A 21 24.15 -3.71 10.36
N ASN A 22 23.35 -3.44 11.39
CA ASN A 22 22.86 -2.15 11.90
C ASN A 22 21.97 -1.27 10.99
N LEU A 23 21.04 -0.58 11.64
CA LEU A 23 20.12 0.39 11.05
C LEU A 23 20.37 1.69 11.81
N ASN A 24 21.36 2.47 11.40
CA ASN A 24 21.55 3.82 11.94
C ASN A 24 20.62 4.76 11.19
N VAL A 25 19.37 4.84 11.65
CA VAL A 25 18.57 6.04 11.44
C VAL A 25 19.00 7.03 12.51
N GLU A 26 19.91 7.93 12.17
CA GLU A 26 20.39 9.00 13.04
C GLU A 26 19.37 10.16 13.09
N VAL A 27 18.09 9.84 13.24
CA VAL A 27 17.02 10.80 13.51
C VAL A 27 16.40 10.40 14.85
N ALA A 28 16.66 11.23 15.87
CA ALA A 28 16.13 11.15 17.23
C ALA A 28 16.71 10.08 18.18
N GLN A 29 18.00 9.73 18.09
CA GLN A 29 18.70 9.12 19.24
C GLN A 29 19.15 10.15 20.30
N ASN A 30 19.08 11.45 19.98
CA ASN A 30 19.27 12.54 20.94
C ASN A 30 18.00 12.77 21.77
N PHE A 31 17.61 11.76 22.54
CA PHE A 31 16.62 11.95 23.59
C PHE A 31 17.19 12.94 24.63
N PRO A 32 16.39 13.89 25.14
CA PRO A 32 16.79 14.68 26.31
C PRO A 32 17.29 13.74 27.42
N LYS A 33 18.30 14.17 28.19
CA LYS A 33 18.95 13.33 29.21
C LYS A 33 17.97 12.80 30.29
N ASP A 34 16.78 13.38 30.40
CA ASP A 34 15.73 13.00 31.36
C ASP A 34 14.69 11.99 30.80
N THR A 35 14.88 11.47 29.59
CA THR A 35 13.92 10.54 29.00
C THR A 35 14.18 9.12 29.47
N ARG A 36 13.17 8.45 30.04
CA ARG A 36 13.24 7.03 30.49
C ARG A 36 13.23 6.00 29.34
N VAL A 37 13.54 6.41 28.12
CA VAL A 37 13.50 5.57 26.93
C VAL A 37 14.78 4.73 26.86
N GLN A 38 14.62 3.43 26.64
CA GLN A 38 15.73 2.51 26.40
C GLN A 38 15.76 2.13 24.93
N VAL A 39 16.93 2.25 24.31
CA VAL A 39 17.18 1.80 22.93
C VAL A 39 18.10 0.58 23.02
N ILE A 40 17.65 -0.55 22.50
CA ILE A 40 18.40 -1.81 22.50
C ILE A 40 18.63 -2.22 21.05
N GLU A 41 19.88 -2.08 20.60
CA GLU A 41 20.30 -2.50 19.27
C GLU A 41 20.79 -3.96 19.29
N ASN A 42 20.95 -4.55 18.11
CA ASN A 42 21.35 -5.97 17.96
C ASN A 42 20.44 -6.93 18.74
N CYS A 43 19.15 -6.62 18.80
CA CYS A 43 18.13 -7.36 19.51
C CYS A 43 17.08 -7.86 18.52
N THR A 44 17.10 -9.16 18.26
CA THR A 44 16.25 -9.78 17.24
C THR A 44 14.97 -10.31 17.88
N ILE A 45 13.82 -9.86 17.41
CA ILE A 45 12.51 -10.37 17.85
C ILE A 45 12.31 -11.79 17.33
N LYS A 46 11.96 -12.72 18.23
CA LYS A 46 11.68 -14.12 17.93
C LYS A 46 10.19 -14.46 18.02
N LYS A 47 9.48 -13.89 18.99
CA LYS A 47 8.05 -14.17 19.24
C LYS A 47 7.35 -13.02 19.93
N ILE A 48 6.07 -12.83 19.65
CA ILE A 48 5.19 -11.88 20.36
C ILE A 48 4.25 -12.71 21.26
N HIS A 49 4.38 -12.55 22.58
CA HIS A 49 3.55 -13.24 23.55
C HIS A 49 2.19 -12.55 23.71
N GLN A 50 1.16 -13.37 23.80
CA GLN A 50 -0.22 -12.91 23.98
C GLN A 50 -0.93 -13.76 25.03
N THR A 51 -1.88 -13.15 25.74
CA THR A 51 -2.80 -13.83 26.66
C THR A 51 -4.15 -13.15 26.55
N ASN A 52 -5.24 -13.93 26.41
CA ASN A 52 -6.60 -13.39 26.23
C ASN A 52 -6.70 -12.34 25.11
N LYS A 53 -6.02 -12.59 23.98
CA LYS A 53 -5.94 -11.70 22.80
C LYS A 53 -5.29 -10.33 23.07
N LYS A 54 -4.56 -10.17 24.18
CA LYS A 54 -3.76 -8.98 24.49
C LYS A 54 -2.27 -9.33 24.51
N VAL A 55 -1.42 -8.40 24.08
CA VAL A 55 0.04 -8.57 24.15
C VAL A 55 0.49 -8.55 25.61
N THR A 56 1.50 -9.35 25.93
CA THR A 56 2.10 -9.42 27.28
C THR A 56 3.62 -9.26 27.28
N GLY A 57 4.26 -9.43 26.12
CA GLY A 57 5.69 -9.26 25.96
C GLY A 57 6.22 -9.71 24.61
N VAL A 58 7.51 -9.50 24.42
CA VAL A 58 8.25 -9.82 23.20
C VAL A 58 9.45 -10.68 23.58
N GLU A 59 9.55 -11.86 22.98
CA GLU A 59 10.72 -12.73 23.08
C GLU A 59 11.79 -12.26 22.10
N THR A 60 13.02 -12.13 22.59
CA THR A 60 14.18 -11.73 21.78
C THR A 60 15.34 -12.71 21.97
N ASP A 61 16.41 -12.55 21.19
CA ASP A 61 17.69 -13.23 21.44
C ASP A 61 18.38 -12.82 22.74
N GLN A 62 18.00 -11.69 23.34
CA GLN A 62 18.55 -11.19 24.60
C GLN A 62 17.62 -11.44 25.81
N GLY A 63 16.51 -12.15 25.62
CA GLY A 63 15.53 -12.46 26.66
C GLY A 63 14.13 -11.90 26.38
N ILE A 64 13.25 -11.98 27.37
CA ILE A 64 11.85 -11.54 27.23
C ILE A 64 11.68 -10.13 27.78
N ILE A 65 11.12 -9.24 26.97
CA ILE A 65 10.75 -7.88 27.35
C ILE A 65 9.23 -7.87 27.57
N LYS A 66 8.79 -7.63 28.80
CA LYS A 66 7.35 -7.50 29.11
C LYS A 66 6.82 -6.15 28.63
N CYS A 67 5.63 -6.14 28.02
CA CYS A 67 4.98 -4.92 27.58
C CYS A 67 3.45 -5.04 27.59
N GLU A 68 2.79 -3.90 27.80
CA GLU A 68 1.32 -3.77 27.67
C GLU A 68 0.91 -3.41 26.24
N TYR A 69 1.78 -2.69 25.54
CA TYR A 69 1.62 -2.30 24.14
C TYR A 69 2.84 -2.72 23.33
N PHE A 70 2.60 -3.15 22.10
CA PHE A 70 3.65 -3.47 21.14
C PHE A 70 3.32 -2.78 19.81
N VAL A 71 4.23 -1.92 19.34
CA VAL A 71 4.06 -1.16 18.10
C VAL A 71 5.05 -1.69 17.07
N ASN A 72 4.54 -2.23 15.97
CA ASN A 72 5.36 -2.81 14.90
C ASN A 72 5.80 -1.73 13.90
N CYS A 73 6.97 -1.14 14.14
CA CYS A 73 7.60 -0.15 13.25
C CYS A 73 8.70 -0.77 12.36
N ALA A 74 8.61 -2.07 12.04
CA ALA A 74 9.69 -2.80 11.38
C ALA A 74 9.77 -2.59 9.85
N GLY A 75 9.26 -1.48 9.32
CA GLY A 75 9.32 -1.15 7.88
C GLY A 75 8.88 -2.31 6.99
N PHE A 76 9.73 -2.69 6.02
CA PHE A 76 9.44 -3.81 5.12
C PHE A 76 9.44 -5.20 5.78
N TRP A 77 9.99 -5.34 7.00
CA TRP A 77 9.88 -6.56 7.81
C TRP A 77 8.58 -6.65 8.60
N ALA A 78 7.74 -5.60 8.62
CA ALA A 78 6.52 -5.55 9.43
C ALA A 78 5.60 -6.76 9.21
N ARG A 79 5.53 -7.26 7.97
CA ARG A 79 4.80 -8.49 7.64
C ARG A 79 5.37 -9.71 8.34
N GLY A 80 6.69 -9.88 8.34
CA GLY A 80 7.35 -10.99 9.04
C GLY A 80 7.13 -10.89 10.54
N VAL A 81 7.25 -9.69 11.12
CA VAL A 81 7.00 -9.44 12.55
C VAL A 81 5.56 -9.78 12.94
N GLY A 82 4.56 -9.42 12.12
CA GLY A 82 3.16 -9.79 12.37
C GLY A 82 2.90 -11.29 12.36
N GLN A 83 3.78 -12.08 11.73
CA GLN A 83 3.71 -13.55 11.73
C GLN A 83 4.36 -14.18 12.97
N LEU A 84 4.98 -13.38 13.85
CA LEU A 84 5.58 -13.86 15.10
C LEU A 84 4.58 -13.89 16.27
N SER A 85 3.31 -13.52 16.04
CA SER A 85 2.23 -13.57 17.02
C SER A 85 1.27 -14.73 16.77
N GLU A 86 0.52 -15.16 17.79
CA GLU A 86 -0.54 -16.15 17.63
C GLU A 86 -1.82 -15.67 18.33
N PRO A 87 -2.91 -15.37 17.60
CA PRO A 87 -3.04 -15.45 16.14
C PRO A 87 -2.16 -14.44 15.38
N TYR A 88 -1.82 -14.75 14.13
CA TYR A 88 -1.01 -13.87 13.27
C TYR A 88 -1.72 -12.54 13.00
N VAL A 89 -0.98 -11.44 13.11
CA VAL A 89 -1.42 -10.13 12.64
C VAL A 89 -1.14 -10.00 11.16
N LYS A 90 -2.18 -9.73 10.37
CA LYS A 90 -2.09 -9.60 8.91
C LYS A 90 -1.60 -8.20 8.55
N VAL A 91 -0.42 -8.11 7.96
CA VAL A 91 0.15 -6.86 7.42
C VAL A 91 0.28 -6.99 5.90
N PRO A 92 -0.62 -6.38 5.11
CA PRO A 92 -0.67 -6.52 3.66
C PRO A 92 0.40 -5.65 2.99
N LEU A 93 1.66 -6.02 3.19
CA LEU A 93 2.85 -5.31 2.70
C LEU A 93 3.71 -6.22 1.82
N HIS A 94 4.30 -5.65 0.77
CA HIS A 94 5.31 -6.28 -0.08
C HIS A 94 6.48 -5.33 -0.29
N ALA A 95 7.71 -5.86 -0.21
CA ALA A 95 8.90 -5.06 -0.48
C ALA A 95 9.08 -4.88 -1.99
N VAL A 96 9.55 -3.70 -2.40
CA VAL A 96 9.90 -3.37 -3.79
C VAL A 96 11.33 -2.85 -3.87
N GLU A 97 11.93 -2.92 -5.05
CA GLU A 97 13.23 -2.30 -5.29
C GLU A 97 13.03 -0.87 -5.80
N HIS A 98 13.75 0.08 -5.21
CA HIS A 98 13.75 1.50 -5.60
C HIS A 98 15.18 1.95 -5.89
N TYR A 99 15.36 2.65 -7.02
CA TYR A 99 16.66 3.07 -7.54
C TYR A 99 16.95 4.52 -7.18
N TYR A 100 18.16 4.78 -6.68
CA TYR A 100 18.71 6.11 -6.44
C TYR A 100 20.04 6.24 -7.17
N LEU A 101 20.19 7.28 -7.99
CA LEU A 101 21.45 7.57 -8.67
C LEU A 101 22.17 8.74 -7.97
N HIS A 102 23.40 8.52 -7.55
CA HIS A 102 24.27 9.56 -7.02
C HIS A 102 25.33 9.93 -8.05
N THR A 103 25.46 11.23 -8.31
CA THR A 103 26.58 11.79 -9.08
C THR A 103 27.62 12.37 -8.13
N LYS A 104 28.84 12.55 -8.63
CA LYS A 104 29.79 13.44 -7.95
C LYS A 104 29.25 14.88 -7.98
N PRO A 105 29.70 15.75 -7.05
CA PRO A 105 29.34 17.16 -7.06
C PRO A 105 29.62 17.78 -8.43
N LEU A 106 28.64 18.49 -8.98
CA LEU A 106 28.76 19.18 -10.25
C LEU A 106 29.14 20.64 -9.97
N PRO A 107 30.28 21.14 -10.48
CA PRO A 107 30.74 22.51 -10.20
C PRO A 107 29.74 23.61 -10.53
N SER A 108 28.75 23.32 -11.38
CA SER A 108 27.71 24.25 -11.84
C SER A 108 26.41 24.18 -11.03
N LEU A 109 26.26 23.27 -10.06
CA LEU A 109 25.08 23.19 -9.18
C LEU A 109 25.48 23.55 -7.75
N ASP A 110 24.72 24.48 -7.15
CA ASP A 110 24.99 25.00 -5.82
C ASP A 110 24.64 23.98 -4.71
N ALA A 111 25.39 24.01 -3.61
CA ALA A 111 25.53 22.91 -2.64
C ALA A 111 24.43 22.84 -1.55
N MET A 112 23.27 23.47 -1.73
CA MET A 112 22.19 23.48 -0.71
C MET A 112 21.38 22.17 -0.62
N LEU A 113 21.82 21.08 -1.27
CA LEU A 113 21.11 19.80 -1.24
C LEU A 113 21.68 18.89 -0.15
N PRO A 114 20.83 18.34 0.76
CA PRO A 114 21.29 17.48 1.83
C PRO A 114 21.89 16.17 1.28
N ALA A 115 23.08 15.80 1.75
CA ALA A 115 23.72 14.52 1.46
C ALA A 115 23.32 13.47 2.51
N SER A 116 22.88 12.28 2.08
CA SER A 116 22.49 11.20 2.99
C SER A 116 23.54 10.09 3.13
N SER A 117 23.40 9.38 4.24
CA SER A 117 24.27 8.40 4.89
C SER A 117 24.44 7.03 4.19
N LYS A 118 25.42 6.25 4.68
CA LYS A 118 25.71 4.87 4.23
C LYS A 118 24.59 3.92 4.63
N GLU A 119 23.96 3.26 3.65
CA GLU A 119 22.79 2.40 3.84
C GLU A 119 22.86 1.10 3.04
N ARG A 120 22.02 0.12 3.41
CA ARG A 120 21.94 -1.23 2.80
C ARG A 120 21.57 -1.15 1.32
N GLN A 121 22.25 -1.93 0.49
CA GLN A 121 22.12 -1.90 -0.96
C GLN A 121 21.96 -3.30 -1.53
N LEU A 122 21.10 -3.41 -2.53
CA LEU A 122 21.04 -4.53 -3.45
C LEU A 122 22.07 -4.32 -4.58
N PRO A 123 22.44 -5.37 -5.33
CA PRO A 123 23.30 -5.22 -6.50
C PRO A 123 22.72 -4.21 -7.49
N GLU A 124 23.59 -3.42 -8.11
CA GLU A 124 23.20 -2.47 -9.16
C GLU A 124 22.59 -3.19 -10.37
N ASP A 125 21.49 -2.65 -10.90
CA ASP A 125 20.86 -3.14 -12.13
C ASP A 125 20.78 -2.01 -13.17
N TRP A 126 21.89 -1.86 -13.90
CA TRP A 126 22.05 -0.85 -14.94
C TRP A 126 21.18 -1.14 -16.17
N ASP A 127 20.91 -2.41 -16.46
CA ASP A 127 20.09 -2.80 -17.61
C ASP A 127 18.62 -2.44 -17.36
N HIS A 128 18.15 -2.41 -16.12
CA HIS A 128 16.84 -1.86 -15.80
C HIS A 128 16.86 -0.32 -15.75
N PHE A 129 17.87 0.28 -15.12
CA PHE A 129 17.92 1.72 -14.87
C PHE A 129 18.21 2.58 -16.12
N HIS A 130 18.83 2.03 -17.18
CA HIS A 130 19.25 2.83 -18.33
C HIS A 130 18.12 3.65 -18.99
N VAL A 131 16.90 3.13 -19.02
CA VAL A 131 15.74 3.83 -19.61
C VAL A 131 15.46 5.14 -18.86
N LEU A 132 15.57 5.12 -17.52
CA LEU A 132 15.39 6.32 -16.68
C LEU A 132 16.57 7.29 -16.84
N LEU A 133 17.79 6.76 -16.93
CA LEU A 133 19.00 7.56 -17.13
C LEU A 133 18.96 8.33 -18.46
N GLU A 134 18.47 7.70 -19.53
CA GLU A 134 18.31 8.36 -20.84
C GLU A 134 17.33 9.54 -20.75
N GLN A 135 16.19 9.38 -20.09
CA GLN A 135 15.22 10.47 -19.90
C GLN A 135 15.74 11.57 -18.97
N LEU A 136 16.52 11.20 -17.96
CA LEU A 136 17.18 12.15 -17.05
C LEU A 136 18.19 13.03 -17.80
N ILE A 137 19.05 12.43 -18.64
CA ILE A 137 20.02 13.17 -19.45
C ILE A 137 19.31 14.06 -20.48
N HIS A 138 18.24 13.58 -21.10
CA HIS A 138 17.42 14.39 -21.99
C HIS A 138 16.84 15.63 -21.28
N SER A 139 16.37 15.47 -20.05
CA SER A 139 15.75 16.54 -19.25
C SER A 139 16.78 17.51 -18.66
N VAL A 140 17.97 17.02 -18.30
CA VAL A 140 19.06 17.80 -17.72
C VAL A 140 20.35 17.52 -18.50
N PRO A 141 20.55 18.17 -19.66
CA PRO A 141 21.67 17.86 -20.57
C PRO A 141 23.06 18.01 -19.95
N SER A 142 23.23 18.83 -18.91
CA SER A 142 24.50 18.97 -18.18
C SER A 142 24.95 17.66 -17.49
N LEU A 143 24.03 16.70 -17.29
CA LEU A 143 24.34 15.39 -16.73
C LEU A 143 25.03 14.45 -17.71
N ASP A 144 25.02 14.72 -19.02
CA ASP A 144 25.68 13.88 -20.03
C ASP A 144 27.19 13.74 -19.77
N ASN A 145 27.80 14.78 -19.20
CA ASN A 145 29.21 14.80 -18.82
C ASN A 145 29.46 14.52 -17.33
N ALA A 146 28.41 14.20 -16.56
CA ALA A 146 28.54 13.94 -15.14
C ALA A 146 29.28 12.62 -14.89
N VAL A 147 30.19 12.62 -13.92
CA VAL A 147 30.77 11.38 -13.41
C VAL A 147 29.81 10.80 -12.39
N LEU A 148 29.19 9.68 -12.75
CA LEU A 148 28.38 8.90 -11.83
C LEU A 148 29.26 8.43 -10.67
N ASP A 149 28.77 8.61 -9.46
CA ASP A 149 29.44 8.09 -8.27
C ASP A 149 28.96 6.66 -8.00
N LYS A 150 27.63 6.47 -7.99
CA LYS A 150 27.03 5.21 -7.58
C LYS A 150 25.57 5.06 -8.00
N LEU A 151 25.18 3.84 -8.37
CA LEU A 151 23.76 3.45 -8.42
C LEU A 151 23.42 2.68 -7.14
N CYS A 152 22.34 3.05 -6.48
CA CYS A 152 21.87 2.44 -5.24
C CYS A 152 20.52 1.79 -5.50
N ASN A 153 20.45 0.47 -5.39
CA ASN A 153 19.19 -0.27 -5.40
C ASN A 153 18.81 -0.58 -3.95
N ARG A 154 17.58 -0.29 -3.52
CA ARG A 154 17.16 -0.48 -2.12
C ARG A 154 15.81 -1.18 -2.00
N PRO A 155 15.66 -2.12 -1.05
CA PRO A 155 14.36 -2.68 -0.73
C PRO A 155 13.58 -1.66 0.11
N GLU A 156 12.37 -1.34 -0.33
CA GLU A 156 11.48 -0.40 0.36
C GLU A 156 10.10 -1.02 0.60
N ALA A 157 9.52 -0.66 1.74
CA ALA A 157 8.08 -0.80 1.95
C ALA A 157 7.42 0.35 1.20
N PHE A 158 6.64 0.06 0.16
CA PHE A 158 6.00 1.12 -0.60
C PHE A 158 4.67 1.55 0.05
N SER A 159 4.66 2.77 0.59
CA SER A 159 3.45 3.56 0.83
C SER A 159 3.72 4.97 0.29
N PRO A 160 2.80 5.62 -0.45
CA PRO A 160 3.07 6.89 -1.13
C PRO A 160 3.70 7.99 -0.27
N ASP A 161 3.42 8.00 1.05
CA ASP A 161 3.77 9.11 1.95
C ASP A 161 4.92 8.81 2.93
N CYS A 162 5.57 7.64 2.82
CA CYS A 162 6.64 7.09 3.68
C CYS A 162 7.24 8.04 4.75
N ILE A 163 8.46 8.55 4.51
CA ILE A 163 9.23 9.31 5.51
C ILE A 163 8.56 10.65 5.82
N ALA A 164 7.89 11.24 4.84
CA ALA A 164 7.18 12.52 4.99
C ALA A 164 6.06 12.44 6.04
N ALA A 165 5.38 11.29 6.14
CA ALA A 165 4.31 11.07 7.11
C ALA A 165 4.78 10.62 8.50
N ALA A 166 6.07 10.26 8.68
CA ALA A 166 6.56 9.58 9.89
C ALA A 166 6.27 10.35 11.19
N GLY A 167 6.50 11.67 11.20
CA GLY A 167 6.21 12.51 12.37
C GLY A 167 4.73 12.55 12.73
N GLY A 168 3.85 12.63 11.72
CA GLY A 168 2.39 12.63 11.90
C GLY A 168 1.88 11.29 12.41
N VAL A 169 2.30 10.18 11.80
CA VAL A 169 1.93 8.82 12.21
C VAL A 169 2.41 8.51 13.62
N GLY A 170 3.63 8.93 13.98
CA GLY A 170 4.15 8.79 15.34
C GLY A 170 3.30 9.53 16.37
N LYS A 171 2.92 10.79 16.07
CA LYS A 171 2.03 11.59 16.94
C LYS A 171 0.64 10.97 17.07
N ALA A 172 0.03 10.53 15.97
CA ALA A 172 -1.28 9.90 15.98
C ALA A 172 -1.28 8.60 16.79
N THR A 173 -0.28 7.75 16.59
CA THR A 173 -0.12 6.48 17.33
C THR A 173 0.05 6.73 18.83
N ALA A 174 0.87 7.71 19.21
CA ALA A 174 1.07 8.07 20.61
C ALA A 174 -0.25 8.54 21.27
N LYS A 175 -1.07 9.34 20.56
CA LYS A 175 -2.38 9.77 21.06
C LYS A 175 -3.33 8.59 21.26
N ILE A 176 -3.41 7.67 20.29
CA ILE A 176 -4.26 6.48 20.42
C ILE A 176 -3.85 5.64 21.64
N ILE A 177 -2.55 5.48 21.90
CA ILE A 177 -2.06 4.71 23.05
C ILE A 177 -2.42 5.40 24.38
N VAL A 178 -2.27 6.74 24.45
CA VAL A 178 -2.45 7.49 25.72
C VAL A 178 -3.92 7.82 26.00
N ASN A 179 -4.67 8.25 24.99
CA ASN A 179 -6.03 8.76 25.11
C ASN A 179 -7.10 7.74 24.69
N GLY A 180 -6.74 6.75 23.87
CA GLY A 180 -7.69 5.84 23.20
C GLY A 180 -8.17 6.33 21.84
N ASP A 181 -7.91 7.59 21.47
CA ASP A 181 -8.35 8.22 20.22
C ASP A 181 -7.30 9.20 19.64
N THR A 182 -7.62 9.82 18.51
CA THR A 182 -6.79 10.82 17.85
C THR A 182 -7.65 11.82 17.07
N ASP A 183 -7.20 13.07 16.97
CA ASP A 183 -7.90 14.13 16.22
C ASP A 183 -7.74 14.00 14.69
N PHE A 184 -6.93 13.04 14.23
CA PHE A 184 -6.71 12.76 12.81
C PHE A 184 -7.66 11.67 12.32
N ASP A 185 -8.25 11.86 11.14
CA ASP A 185 -8.92 10.76 10.45
C ASP A 185 -7.87 9.76 9.96
N MET A 186 -7.90 8.56 10.55
CA MET A 186 -6.94 7.50 10.27
C MET A 186 -7.44 6.51 9.22
N TYR A 187 -8.65 6.66 8.66
CA TYR A 187 -9.27 5.64 7.82
C TYR A 187 -8.38 5.12 6.69
N GLU A 188 -7.66 6.01 6.00
CA GLU A 188 -6.75 5.63 4.90
C GLU A 188 -5.44 4.98 5.35
N LEU A 189 -5.08 5.11 6.63
CA LEU A 189 -3.87 4.55 7.23
C LEU A 189 -4.16 3.28 8.03
N GLU A 190 -5.39 3.13 8.51
CA GLU A 190 -5.86 2.07 9.40
C GLU A 190 -5.74 0.69 8.73
N VAL A 191 -5.17 -0.29 9.44
CA VAL A 191 -4.81 -1.59 8.86
C VAL A 191 -6.02 -2.53 8.70
N SER A 192 -7.05 -2.39 9.53
CA SER A 192 -8.26 -3.20 9.50
C SER A 192 -9.15 -2.93 8.28
N ARG A 193 -8.94 -1.80 7.57
CA ARG A 193 -9.57 -1.54 6.27
C ARG A 193 -9.32 -2.63 5.23
N PHE A 194 -8.27 -3.45 5.41
CA PHE A 194 -7.95 -4.55 4.51
C PHE A 194 -8.61 -5.87 4.91
N LEU A 195 -9.25 -6.52 3.94
CA LEU A 195 -9.71 -7.90 4.07
C LEU A 195 -8.54 -8.89 4.18
N GLY A 196 -8.81 -10.07 4.76
CA GLY A 196 -7.83 -11.17 4.80
C GLY A 196 -7.30 -11.59 3.43
N LEU A 197 -8.08 -11.40 2.36
CA LEU A 197 -7.69 -11.67 0.98
C LEU A 197 -6.58 -10.73 0.47
N HIS A 198 -6.53 -9.48 0.95
CA HIS A 198 -5.46 -8.54 0.60
C HIS A 198 -4.12 -8.93 1.24
N ASN A 199 -4.13 -9.80 2.25
CA ASN A 199 -2.91 -10.35 2.83
C ASN A 199 -2.34 -11.54 2.03
N ASN A 200 -2.92 -11.88 0.88
CA ASN A 200 -2.46 -12.95 0.01
C ASN A 200 -1.18 -12.55 -0.74
N ARG A 201 -0.15 -13.41 -0.72
CA ARG A 201 1.15 -13.12 -1.35
C ARG A 201 1.05 -12.90 -2.87
N LYS A 202 0.16 -13.63 -3.57
CA LYS A 202 -0.06 -13.45 -5.01
C LYS A 202 -0.72 -12.10 -5.28
N PHE A 203 -1.79 -11.77 -4.55
CA PHE A 203 -2.44 -10.46 -4.68
C PHE A 203 -1.45 -9.32 -4.48
N LEU A 204 -0.68 -9.36 -3.38
CA LEU A 204 0.31 -8.33 -3.07
C LEU A 204 1.37 -8.21 -4.17
N ARG A 205 1.93 -9.33 -4.62
CA ARG A 205 2.94 -9.34 -5.70
C ARG A 205 2.39 -8.83 -7.03
N ASP A 206 1.13 -9.10 -7.34
CA ASP A 206 0.54 -8.66 -8.59
C ASP A 206 0.19 -7.16 -8.51
N ARG A 207 -0.41 -6.70 -7.39
CA ARG A 207 -0.75 -5.29 -7.13
C ARG A 207 0.47 -4.37 -7.11
N VAL A 208 1.55 -4.82 -6.47
CA VAL A 208 2.74 -4.00 -6.25
C VAL A 208 3.54 -3.73 -7.54
N LYS A 209 3.26 -4.44 -8.63
CA LYS A 209 3.87 -4.14 -9.95
C LYS A 209 3.30 -2.87 -10.57
N GLU A 210 2.10 -2.47 -10.15
CA GLU A 210 1.35 -1.36 -10.72
C GLU A 210 1.44 -0.12 -9.83
N VAL A 211 1.20 -0.27 -8.52
CA VAL A 211 1.07 0.86 -7.58
C VAL A 211 2.29 1.80 -7.56
N PRO A 212 3.55 1.33 -7.47
CA PRO A 212 4.71 2.23 -7.48
C PRO A 212 4.84 3.02 -8.79
N GLY A 213 4.49 2.40 -9.92
CA GLY A 213 4.52 3.06 -11.23
C GLY A 213 3.48 4.17 -11.37
N LEU A 214 2.41 4.13 -10.57
CA LEU A 214 1.36 5.16 -10.55
C LEU A 214 1.71 6.36 -9.67
N HIS A 215 2.75 6.29 -8.83
CA HIS A 215 3.07 7.35 -7.86
C HIS A 215 3.31 8.72 -8.51
N TYR A 216 3.96 8.75 -9.67
CA TYR A 216 4.13 9.95 -10.49
C TYR A 216 3.27 9.94 -11.77
N GLY A 217 2.33 9.00 -11.86
CA GLY A 217 1.37 8.92 -12.95
C GLY A 217 0.23 9.93 -12.78
N LEU A 218 -0.41 10.29 -13.89
CA LEU A 218 -1.63 11.08 -13.85
C LEU A 218 -2.81 10.19 -13.46
N ILE A 219 -3.22 10.27 -12.19
CA ILE A 219 -4.36 9.51 -11.66
C ILE A 219 -5.64 10.31 -11.91
N TYR A 220 -6.48 9.82 -12.83
CA TYR A 220 -7.81 10.40 -13.09
C TYR A 220 -8.82 10.02 -12.01
N PRO A 221 -9.92 10.78 -11.83
CA PRO A 221 -11.01 10.40 -10.96
C PRO A 221 -11.56 9.01 -11.30
N PHE A 222 -11.91 8.23 -10.26
CA PHE A 222 -12.38 6.84 -10.39
C PHE A 222 -11.37 5.93 -11.11
N HIS A 223 -10.08 6.08 -10.79
CA HIS A 223 -9.03 5.21 -11.29
C HIS A 223 -9.27 3.76 -10.83
N GLU A 224 -9.19 2.83 -11.79
CA GLU A 224 -9.29 1.39 -11.54
C GLU A 224 -7.94 0.74 -11.77
N PHE A 225 -7.55 -0.11 -10.84
CA PHE A 225 -6.34 -0.88 -11.01
C PHE A 225 -6.55 -2.09 -11.94
N GLN A 226 -5.53 -2.38 -12.75
CA GLN A 226 -5.54 -3.46 -13.73
C GLN A 226 -5.05 -4.79 -13.16
N THR A 227 -4.22 -4.78 -12.12
CA THR A 227 -3.68 -5.98 -11.49
C THR A 227 -4.52 -6.41 -10.28
N GLY A 228 -4.22 -7.55 -9.64
CA GLY A 228 -4.85 -7.94 -8.36
C GLY A 228 -6.39 -8.07 -8.37
N ARG A 229 -6.97 -8.40 -9.51
CA ARG A 229 -8.43 -8.52 -9.72
C ARG A 229 -8.97 -9.93 -9.47
N ASN A 230 -10.29 -10.09 -9.54
CA ASN A 230 -11.01 -11.36 -9.44
C ASN A 230 -10.84 -12.06 -8.09
N LEU A 231 -10.75 -11.30 -7.01
CA LEU A 231 -10.70 -11.87 -5.66
C LEU A 231 -12.07 -12.38 -5.21
N ARG A 232 -13.13 -11.64 -5.55
CA ARG A 232 -14.51 -11.95 -5.19
C ARG A 232 -15.46 -11.53 -6.31
N MET A 233 -16.49 -12.32 -6.52
CA MET A 233 -17.58 -12.02 -7.45
C MET A 233 -18.90 -12.30 -6.72
N SER A 234 -19.94 -11.56 -7.06
CA SER A 234 -21.28 -11.85 -6.53
C SER A 234 -21.88 -13.09 -7.20
N PRO A 235 -22.88 -13.74 -6.57
CA PRO A 235 -23.59 -14.86 -7.20
C PRO A 235 -24.25 -14.50 -8.54
N VAL A 236 -24.62 -13.23 -8.71
CA VAL A 236 -25.25 -12.70 -9.93
C VAL A 236 -24.24 -12.19 -10.96
N TYR A 237 -22.93 -12.25 -10.67
CA TYR A 237 -21.86 -11.78 -11.56
C TYR A 237 -21.98 -12.29 -13.01
N PRO A 238 -22.25 -13.58 -13.30
CA PRO A 238 -22.37 -14.05 -14.68
C PRO A 238 -23.50 -13.34 -15.45
N LYS A 239 -24.63 -13.06 -14.77
CA LYS A 239 -25.76 -12.33 -15.37
C LYS A 239 -25.45 -10.86 -15.60
N LEU A 240 -24.68 -10.25 -14.72
CA LEU A 240 -24.20 -8.88 -14.88
C LEU A 240 -23.25 -8.79 -16.08
N LEU A 241 -22.34 -9.76 -16.23
CA LEU A 241 -21.44 -9.84 -17.38
C LEU A 241 -22.21 -10.02 -18.70
N GLU A 242 -23.19 -10.92 -18.74
CA GLU A 242 -24.09 -11.10 -19.89
C GLU A 242 -24.88 -9.81 -20.21
N ALA A 243 -25.20 -8.99 -19.21
CA ALA A 243 -25.89 -7.72 -19.40
C ALA A 243 -24.97 -6.57 -19.87
N GLY A 244 -23.68 -6.83 -20.09
CA GLY A 244 -22.71 -5.81 -20.51
C GLY A 244 -22.15 -4.96 -19.37
N ALA A 245 -22.12 -5.50 -18.15
CA ALA A 245 -21.53 -4.80 -17.00
C ALA A 245 -20.05 -4.44 -17.24
N VAL A 246 -19.72 -3.20 -16.89
CA VAL A 246 -18.35 -2.71 -16.83
C VAL A 246 -17.92 -2.62 -15.36
N PHE A 247 -16.87 -3.34 -15.01
CA PHE A 247 -16.52 -3.64 -13.63
C PHE A 247 -15.42 -2.76 -13.08
N GLY A 248 -15.71 -2.14 -11.94
CA GLY A 248 -14.72 -1.59 -11.02
C GLY A 248 -14.45 -2.56 -9.87
N GLN A 249 -13.48 -2.21 -9.02
CA GLN A 249 -13.10 -3.04 -7.88
C GLN A 249 -13.36 -2.35 -6.53
N VAL A 250 -14.14 -2.99 -5.66
CA VAL A 250 -14.35 -2.51 -4.28
C VAL A 250 -14.09 -3.62 -3.28
N MET A 251 -13.10 -3.45 -2.41
CA MET A 251 -12.72 -4.45 -1.39
C MET A 251 -12.60 -5.89 -1.95
N GLY A 252 -11.97 -6.00 -3.13
CA GLY A 252 -11.76 -7.27 -3.85
C GLY A 252 -12.97 -7.80 -4.61
N TYR A 253 -14.15 -7.19 -4.49
CA TYR A 253 -15.29 -7.49 -5.36
C TYR A 253 -15.15 -6.84 -6.72
N GLU A 254 -15.43 -7.62 -7.76
CA GLU A 254 -15.80 -7.08 -9.08
C GLU A 254 -17.23 -6.55 -9.00
N ARG A 255 -17.40 -5.24 -9.09
CA ARG A 255 -18.70 -4.56 -8.96
C ARG A 255 -19.04 -3.82 -10.27
N PRO A 256 -20.25 -4.01 -10.84
CA PRO A 256 -20.71 -3.20 -11.96
C PRO A 256 -20.71 -1.72 -11.57
N THR A 257 -20.12 -0.90 -12.43
CA THR A 257 -20.10 0.57 -12.28
C THR A 257 -21.07 1.24 -13.23
N TRP A 258 -21.28 0.65 -14.41
CA TRP A 258 -22.24 1.02 -15.44
C TRP A 258 -22.36 -0.15 -16.43
N PHE A 259 -23.34 -0.09 -17.33
CA PHE A 259 -23.60 -1.11 -18.33
C PHE A 259 -23.44 -0.55 -19.75
N ASP A 260 -22.77 -1.33 -20.60
CA ASP A 260 -22.70 -1.09 -22.04
C ASP A 260 -23.39 -2.23 -22.80
N PRO A 261 -24.68 -2.09 -23.15
CA PRO A 261 -25.43 -3.12 -23.86
C PRO A 261 -24.86 -3.44 -25.25
N ALA A 262 -24.03 -2.57 -25.83
CA ALA A 262 -23.39 -2.84 -27.11
C ALA A 262 -22.22 -3.84 -27.00
N HIS A 263 -21.81 -4.20 -25.78
CA HIS A 263 -20.71 -5.12 -25.49
C HIS A 263 -21.16 -6.23 -24.55
N ILE A 264 -22.00 -7.12 -25.08
CA ILE A 264 -22.51 -8.30 -24.39
C ILE A 264 -21.51 -9.46 -24.49
N GLY A 265 -21.19 -10.08 -23.35
CA GLY A 265 -20.38 -11.30 -23.29
C GLY A 265 -18.93 -11.08 -22.85
N ILE A 266 -18.11 -12.11 -23.01
CA ILE A 266 -16.69 -12.08 -22.62
C ILE A 266 -15.94 -11.11 -23.52
N ASN A 267 -15.10 -10.26 -22.92
CA ASN A 267 -14.27 -9.32 -23.67
C ASN A 267 -13.26 -10.08 -24.56
N GLN A 268 -13.56 -10.18 -25.87
CA GLN A 268 -12.71 -10.85 -26.86
C GLN A 268 -11.47 -10.02 -27.21
N ASP A 269 -11.54 -8.70 -27.04
CA ASP A 269 -10.46 -7.74 -27.30
C ASP A 269 -9.58 -7.49 -26.06
N ALA A 270 -9.70 -8.34 -25.02
CA ALA A 270 -8.88 -8.21 -23.82
C ALA A 270 -7.39 -8.36 -24.18
N GLN A 271 -6.70 -7.22 -24.31
CA GLN A 271 -5.24 -7.15 -24.54
C GLN A 271 -4.45 -7.91 -23.48
N VAL A 272 -5.06 -8.11 -22.31
CA VAL A 272 -4.58 -8.98 -21.24
C VAL A 272 -5.40 -10.27 -21.29
N TRP A 273 -4.78 -11.36 -21.75
CA TRP A 273 -5.32 -12.72 -21.94
C TRP A 273 -6.06 -13.38 -20.75
N SER A 274 -6.30 -12.65 -19.65
CA SER A 274 -6.86 -13.16 -18.40
C SER A 274 -8.08 -12.40 -17.85
N MET A 275 -8.57 -11.35 -18.53
CA MET A 275 -9.72 -10.56 -18.06
C MET A 275 -10.96 -10.83 -18.92
N PRO A 276 -11.93 -11.66 -18.45
CA PRO A 276 -13.09 -12.00 -19.25
C PRO A 276 -14.15 -10.88 -19.31
N TYR A 277 -13.87 -9.68 -18.81
CA TYR A 277 -14.81 -8.58 -18.68
C TYR A 277 -14.17 -7.24 -19.01
N ARG A 278 -15.00 -6.19 -19.13
CA ARG A 278 -14.54 -4.81 -19.32
C ARG A 278 -14.30 -4.16 -17.98
N MET A 279 -13.14 -3.54 -17.81
CA MET A 279 -12.80 -2.74 -16.64
C MET A 279 -13.34 -1.32 -16.80
N ALA A 280 -13.83 -0.74 -15.72
CA ALA A 280 -14.25 0.65 -15.70
C ALA A 280 -13.05 1.58 -15.89
N TYR A 281 -13.28 2.70 -16.57
CA TYR A 281 -12.27 3.72 -16.81
C TYR A 281 -12.93 5.08 -16.98
N THR A 282 -12.20 6.12 -16.62
CA THR A 282 -12.63 7.52 -16.80
C THR A 282 -11.70 8.24 -17.77
N ASN A 283 -10.38 8.20 -17.53
CA ASN A 283 -9.32 8.76 -18.40
C ASN A 283 -9.51 10.23 -18.80
N THR A 284 -10.26 11.01 -18.02
CA THR A 284 -10.49 12.44 -18.25
C THR A 284 -10.87 13.14 -16.94
N PHE A 285 -10.69 14.45 -16.88
CA PHE A 285 -11.25 15.30 -15.83
C PHE A 285 -12.59 15.95 -16.25
N GLY A 286 -12.96 15.80 -17.53
CA GLY A 286 -14.21 16.32 -18.08
C GLY A 286 -15.37 15.32 -18.01
N LYS A 287 -16.31 15.44 -18.94
CA LYS A 287 -17.43 14.49 -19.07
C LYS A 287 -16.90 13.08 -19.33
N PRO A 288 -17.17 12.10 -18.45
CA PRO A 288 -16.63 10.76 -18.61
C PRO A 288 -17.33 10.01 -19.77
N PRO A 289 -16.66 9.01 -20.37
CA PRO A 289 -17.22 8.22 -21.47
C PRO A 289 -18.48 7.43 -21.07
N TRP A 290 -18.62 7.12 -19.78
CA TRP A 290 -19.76 6.40 -19.22
C TRP A 290 -20.93 7.30 -18.81
N PHE A 291 -20.83 8.62 -18.95
CA PHE A 291 -21.84 9.56 -18.45
C PHE A 291 -23.23 9.29 -19.02
N ASP A 292 -23.33 9.14 -20.34
CA ASP A 292 -24.63 8.97 -21.00
C ASP A 292 -25.22 7.57 -20.76
N PHE A 293 -24.39 6.58 -20.40
CA PHE A 293 -24.88 5.27 -19.95
C PHE A 293 -25.50 5.37 -18.56
N VAL A 294 -24.78 5.98 -17.61
CA VAL A 294 -25.27 6.19 -16.24
C VAL A 294 -26.51 7.10 -16.23
N ALA A 295 -26.58 8.11 -17.11
CA ALA A 295 -27.76 8.96 -17.23
C ALA A 295 -29.01 8.17 -17.65
N LYS A 296 -28.86 7.18 -18.55
CA LYS A 296 -29.95 6.27 -18.93
C LYS A 296 -30.33 5.32 -17.79
N GLU A 297 -29.35 4.78 -17.07
CA GLU A 297 -29.61 3.95 -15.88
C GLU A 297 -30.37 4.73 -14.81
N TYR A 298 -29.99 5.98 -14.58
CA TYR A 298 -30.71 6.89 -13.69
C TYR A 298 -32.16 7.09 -14.14
N GLN A 299 -32.40 7.39 -15.42
CA GLN A 299 -33.74 7.58 -15.94
C GLN A 299 -34.58 6.30 -15.81
N ALA A 300 -34.01 5.13 -16.11
CA ALA A 300 -34.68 3.84 -15.94
C ALA A 300 -35.06 3.56 -14.49
N CYS A 301 -34.21 3.92 -13.52
CA CYS A 301 -34.54 3.82 -12.10
C CYS A 301 -35.66 4.78 -11.67
N GLN A 302 -35.78 5.96 -12.30
CA GLN A 302 -36.86 6.90 -12.02
C GLN A 302 -38.20 6.49 -12.64
N GLU A 303 -38.18 6.04 -13.88
CA GLU A 303 -39.39 5.82 -14.68
C GLU A 303 -39.85 4.36 -14.68
N SER A 304 -39.06 3.44 -14.14
CA SER A 304 -39.31 1.99 -14.19
C SER A 304 -38.74 1.28 -12.96
N VAL A 305 -38.01 0.18 -13.14
CA VAL A 305 -37.45 -0.64 -12.05
C VAL A 305 -35.97 -0.84 -12.30
N GLY A 306 -35.15 -0.48 -11.31
CA GLY A 306 -33.72 -0.76 -11.28
C GLY A 306 -33.40 -1.91 -10.33
N ILE A 307 -32.43 -2.75 -10.71
CA ILE A 307 -31.84 -3.77 -9.85
C ILE A 307 -30.38 -3.41 -9.62
N SER A 308 -29.95 -3.38 -8.36
CA SER A 308 -28.56 -3.08 -8.00
C SER A 308 -27.96 -4.19 -7.16
N ASP A 309 -26.72 -4.57 -7.46
CA ASP A 309 -26.00 -5.59 -6.72
C ASP A 309 -25.33 -5.02 -5.46
N TYR A 310 -25.94 -5.31 -4.30
CA TYR A 310 -25.44 -4.96 -2.97
C TYR A 310 -24.67 -6.11 -2.28
N SER A 311 -24.27 -7.15 -3.03
CA SER A 311 -23.52 -8.29 -2.48
C SER A 311 -22.21 -7.88 -1.81
N SER A 312 -21.58 -6.80 -2.31
CA SER A 312 -20.32 -6.27 -1.79
C SER A 312 -20.41 -5.58 -0.42
N PHE A 313 -21.62 -5.24 0.03
CA PHE A 313 -21.81 -4.57 1.32
C PHE A 313 -21.41 -5.48 2.48
N THR A 314 -20.79 -4.90 3.51
CA THR A 314 -20.53 -5.61 4.76
C THR A 314 -21.86 -5.98 5.41
N LYS A 315 -21.99 -7.25 5.79
CA LYS A 315 -23.15 -7.83 6.45
C LYS A 315 -22.65 -8.47 7.74
N ILE A 316 -23.21 -8.08 8.88
CA ILE A 316 -22.80 -8.56 10.20
C ILE A 316 -24.05 -9.08 10.90
N ASP A 317 -24.08 -10.38 11.15
CA ASP A 317 -25.13 -11.03 11.92
C ASP A 317 -24.69 -11.16 13.36
N LEU A 318 -25.47 -10.60 14.29
CA LEU A 318 -25.23 -10.64 15.72
C LEU A 318 -26.42 -11.31 16.41
N TRP A 319 -26.14 -12.19 17.38
CA TRP A 319 -27.19 -12.82 18.17
C TRP A 319 -26.78 -12.98 19.63
N SER A 320 -27.75 -12.85 20.53
CA SER A 320 -27.64 -13.20 21.96
C SER A 320 -28.89 -13.94 22.41
N LYS A 321 -28.84 -14.56 23.60
CA LYS A 321 -30.00 -15.25 24.19
C LYS A 321 -30.95 -14.28 24.91
N GLY A 322 -30.41 -13.19 25.46
CA GLY A 322 -31.18 -12.09 26.02
C GLY A 322 -30.88 -10.80 25.28
N ASN A 323 -30.89 -9.69 26.02
CA ASN A 323 -30.77 -8.35 25.47
C ASN A 323 -29.33 -7.88 25.25
N GLU A 324 -28.31 -8.75 25.40
CA GLU A 324 -26.91 -8.33 25.40
C GLU A 324 -26.49 -7.61 24.10
N ILE A 325 -26.98 -8.07 22.94
CA ILE A 325 -26.73 -7.38 21.66
C ILE A 325 -27.51 -6.06 21.56
N VAL A 326 -28.75 -6.01 22.04
CA VAL A 326 -29.56 -4.78 22.04
C VAL A 326 -28.90 -3.73 22.92
N ASP A 327 -28.52 -4.09 24.15
CA ASP A 327 -27.82 -3.22 25.10
C ASP A 327 -26.50 -2.70 24.50
N ALA A 328 -25.74 -3.57 23.84
CA ALA A 328 -24.49 -3.18 23.17
C ALA A 328 -24.72 -2.24 21.99
N LEU A 329 -25.74 -2.49 21.17
CA LEU A 329 -26.07 -1.62 20.04
C LEU A 329 -26.65 -0.29 20.50
N GLN A 330 -27.47 -0.26 21.56
CA GLN A 330 -27.96 0.98 22.19
C GLN A 330 -26.81 1.84 22.74
N PHE A 331 -25.71 1.21 23.17
CA PHE A 331 -24.52 1.93 23.60
C PHE A 331 -23.70 2.49 22.42
N VAL A 332 -23.60 1.75 21.30
CA VAL A 332 -22.74 2.11 20.17
C VAL A 332 -23.45 3.03 19.16
N CYS A 333 -24.74 2.82 18.92
CA CYS A 333 -25.52 3.56 17.94
C CYS A 333 -26.10 4.84 18.54
N SER A 334 -26.13 5.92 17.75
CA SER A 334 -26.76 7.18 18.19
C SER A 334 -28.28 7.18 18.02
N ASN A 335 -28.83 6.23 17.27
CA ASN A 335 -30.27 6.07 17.10
C ASN A 335 -30.79 5.00 18.07
N ASP A 336 -32.04 5.12 18.49
CA ASP A 336 -32.71 4.07 19.24
C ASP A 336 -32.88 2.83 18.35
N VAL A 337 -32.25 1.73 18.74
CA VAL A 337 -32.32 0.43 18.05
C VAL A 337 -33.28 -0.55 18.72
N ASP A 338 -33.78 -0.24 19.93
CA ASP A 338 -34.76 -1.08 20.63
C ASP A 338 -36.18 -0.77 20.15
N VAL A 339 -36.40 -1.03 18.87
CA VAL A 339 -37.68 -0.79 18.18
C VAL A 339 -38.27 -2.10 17.68
N PRO A 340 -39.60 -2.20 17.57
CA PRO A 340 -40.24 -3.36 16.94
C PRO A 340 -39.74 -3.57 15.51
N VAL A 341 -39.41 -4.82 15.16
CA VAL A 341 -38.97 -5.25 13.81
C VAL A 341 -40.12 -5.75 12.97
#